data_AF-A0A4S4KPV1-F1
#
_entry.id   AF-A0A4S4KPV1-F1
#
_cell.length_a   1.000
_cell.length_b   1.000
_cell.length_c   1.000
_cell.angle_alpha   90.00
_cell.angle_beta   90.00
_cell.angle_gamma   90.00
#
_symmetry.space_group_name_H-M   'P 1'
#
loop_
_entity.id
_entity.type
_entity.pdbx_description
1 polymer ?
#
loop_
_entity_poly.entity_id
_entity_poly.type
_entity_poly.pdbx_seq_one_letter_code
_entity_poly.pdbx_strand_id
1 'polypeptide(L)'
;MWMPVEDEDQMGRDFFGFLANLVKVFPSLKTRPLHITGESYSGTYIPYITKTYFGLEDPPVKLVKIAIGDGTLGSDWEFEVLPTLTVIETYPQLIGYDPDVYKYFREQSHLCGFDINLTYPQHGHFPTLNPQEPNFGDDAAKRASKKKSFNEAFKLDSHFTRNNLKVRSLEPGSERLAKRDQWKRDIIGRPNGTIDPYYGCDLYDEMIDYAVNFSLPWKGNDEENGFDVYQIPDALDPEAPMDASIFLNDNRTRAAIHAPTSKNWAQGINYPFNNSFRGDPSVEPMAFLTELATNASHRGVGVVIYSGNDDSLVSHIGSEVVIQACIKNTTFGGIQGFTRKPSTPWYGDDGVFAGIVHQERNWTYILVKGAGHLVPQQQPERAFVFLREFVFGNNETGLVTNVKGHTTVIGGEDPQLANTVLTGQSGIYYGSGTTQYTYTYPTATIAAWETFIAFATDTENGKVAASATAAQLAARTAL
;
A
#
# COMPACT_ATOMS: atom_id res chain seq x y z
N MET A 1 4.50 -36.93 0.13
CA MET A 1 4.22 -36.21 -1.12
C MET A 1 3.51 -34.94 -0.70
N TRP A 2 4.13 -33.77 -0.87
CA TRP A 2 3.47 -32.50 -0.60
C TRP A 2 2.39 -32.33 -1.67
N MET A 3 1.12 -32.30 -1.27
CA MET A 3 0.06 -31.88 -2.20
C MET A 3 0.13 -30.36 -2.29
N PRO A 4 0.25 -29.77 -3.49
CA PRO A 4 0.22 -28.33 -3.64
C PRO A 4 -1.15 -27.82 -3.16
N VAL A 5 -1.14 -26.69 -2.44
CA VAL A 5 -2.38 -25.99 -2.08
C VAL A 5 -3.04 -25.49 -3.38
N GLU A 6 -4.36 -25.61 -3.46
CA GLU A 6 -5.12 -25.28 -4.67
C GLU A 6 -5.32 -23.77 -4.82
N ASP A 7 -5.71 -23.11 -3.72
CA ASP A 7 -6.08 -21.70 -3.62
C ASP A 7 -5.99 -21.24 -2.15
N GLU A 8 -6.30 -19.97 -1.89
CA GLU A 8 -6.27 -19.38 -0.55
C GLU A 8 -7.42 -19.88 0.35
N ASP A 9 -8.50 -20.39 -0.24
CA ASP A 9 -9.55 -21.07 0.52
C ASP A 9 -9.01 -22.37 1.15
N GLN A 10 -8.19 -23.15 0.44
CA GLN A 10 -7.49 -24.31 0.99
C GLN A 10 -6.42 -23.91 2.00
N MET A 11 -5.66 -22.83 1.75
CA MET A 11 -4.71 -22.28 2.72
C MET A 11 -5.41 -21.96 4.06
N GLY A 12 -6.56 -21.28 4.02
CA GLY A 12 -7.33 -20.94 5.21
C GLY A 12 -7.78 -22.17 6.00
N ARG A 13 -8.23 -23.23 5.30
CA ARG A 13 -8.57 -24.53 5.93
C ARG A 13 -7.36 -25.17 6.59
N ASP A 14 -6.22 -25.20 5.90
CA ASP A 14 -4.98 -25.78 6.42
C ASP A 14 -4.45 -25.02 7.65
N PHE A 15 -4.58 -23.70 7.66
CA PHE A 15 -4.24 -22.86 8.81
C PHE A 15 -5.04 -23.25 10.06
N PHE A 16 -6.35 -23.46 9.93
CA PHE A 16 -7.18 -23.94 11.05
C PHE A 16 -6.93 -25.40 11.41
N GLY A 17 -6.52 -26.24 10.46
CA GLY A 17 -6.01 -27.58 10.72
C GLY A 17 -4.75 -27.56 11.60
N PHE A 18 -3.81 -26.65 11.30
CA PHE A 18 -2.64 -26.39 12.12
C PHE A 18 -3.03 -25.91 13.53
N LEU A 19 -3.90 -24.88 13.64
CA LEU A 19 -4.32 -24.36 14.94
C LEU A 19 -5.05 -25.40 15.80
N ALA A 20 -5.88 -26.25 15.19
CA ALA A 20 -6.53 -27.35 15.90
C ALA A 20 -5.50 -28.33 16.49
N ASN A 21 -4.42 -28.63 15.77
CA ASN A 21 -3.34 -29.47 16.28
C ASN A 21 -2.51 -28.74 17.34
N LEU A 22 -2.24 -27.45 17.16
CA LEU A 22 -1.53 -26.63 18.14
C LEU A 22 -2.27 -26.59 19.48
N VAL A 23 -3.60 -26.44 19.46
CA VAL A 23 -4.45 -26.45 20.66
C VAL A 23 -4.47 -27.83 21.33
N LYS A 24 -4.36 -28.94 20.59
CA LYS A 24 -4.21 -30.28 21.20
C LYS A 24 -2.91 -30.40 22.00
N VAL A 25 -1.82 -29.80 21.51
CA VAL A 25 -0.52 -29.79 22.19
C VAL A 25 -0.50 -28.80 23.35
N PHE A 26 -1.14 -27.63 23.16
CA PHE A 26 -1.21 -26.56 24.16
C PHE A 26 -2.68 -26.17 24.45
N PRO A 27 -3.40 -26.94 25.28
CA PRO A 27 -4.85 -26.73 25.51
C PRO A 27 -5.23 -25.36 26.06
N SER A 28 -4.31 -24.68 26.76
CA SER A 28 -4.52 -23.31 27.27
C SER A 28 -4.74 -22.28 26.16
N LEU A 29 -4.37 -22.58 24.92
CA LEU A 29 -4.59 -21.70 23.77
C LEU A 29 -6.05 -21.65 23.33
N LYS A 30 -6.89 -22.65 23.66
CA LYS A 30 -8.30 -22.70 23.25
C LYS A 30 -9.09 -21.47 23.71
N THR A 31 -8.83 -21.00 24.93
CA THR A 31 -9.56 -19.87 25.54
C THR A 31 -8.82 -18.54 25.44
N ARG A 32 -7.54 -18.57 25.03
CA ARG A 32 -6.74 -17.36 24.91
C ARG A 32 -7.20 -16.54 23.69
N PRO A 33 -7.38 -15.22 23.82
CA PRO A 33 -7.76 -14.38 22.68
C PRO A 33 -6.70 -14.44 21.58
N LEU A 34 -7.09 -14.89 20.39
CA LEU A 34 -6.24 -14.94 19.21
C LEU A 34 -6.31 -13.60 18.47
N HIS A 35 -5.14 -13.04 18.21
CA HIS A 35 -4.95 -11.93 17.28
C HIS A 35 -4.17 -12.47 16.09
N ILE A 36 -4.58 -12.12 14.88
CA ILE A 36 -3.86 -12.50 13.65
C ILE A 36 -3.33 -11.21 13.05
N THR A 37 -2.01 -11.14 12.88
CA THR A 37 -1.35 -9.96 12.34
C THR A 37 -0.46 -10.37 11.17
N GLY A 38 -0.35 -9.52 10.17
CA GLY A 38 0.54 -9.74 9.03
C GLY A 38 0.62 -8.50 8.18
N GLU A 39 1.51 -8.53 7.20
CA GLU A 39 1.76 -7.43 6.28
C GLU A 39 1.78 -7.90 4.83
N SER A 40 1.73 -6.96 3.88
CA SER A 40 1.92 -7.25 2.45
C SER A 40 0.84 -8.19 1.91
N TYR A 41 1.24 -9.32 1.32
CA TYR A 41 0.33 -10.38 0.88
C TYR A 41 -0.51 -11.02 1.99
N SER A 42 -0.21 -10.73 3.26
CA SER A 42 -1.13 -11.05 4.36
C SER A 42 -2.45 -10.29 4.26
N GLY A 43 -2.52 -9.21 3.47
CA GLY A 43 -3.76 -8.61 3.00
C GLY A 43 -4.64 -9.58 2.21
N THR A 44 -4.07 -10.62 1.60
CA THR A 44 -4.79 -11.76 1.04
C THR A 44 -4.99 -12.87 2.07
N TYR A 45 -3.92 -13.31 2.74
CA TYR A 45 -4.01 -14.45 3.66
C TYR A 45 -5.01 -14.23 4.81
N ILE A 46 -4.96 -13.08 5.47
CA ILE A 46 -5.76 -12.82 6.67
C ILE A 46 -7.26 -12.79 6.37
N PRO A 47 -7.72 -12.15 5.28
CA PRO A 47 -9.11 -12.28 4.85
C PRO A 47 -9.57 -13.71 4.59
N TYR A 48 -8.77 -14.54 3.92
CA TYR A 48 -9.13 -15.94 3.66
C TYR A 48 -9.13 -16.81 4.94
N ILE A 49 -8.17 -16.59 5.84
CA ILE A 49 -8.17 -17.20 7.18
C ILE A 49 -9.44 -16.79 7.94
N THR A 50 -9.79 -15.51 7.91
CA THR A 50 -10.95 -14.97 8.64
C THR A 50 -12.27 -15.45 8.04
N LYS A 51 -12.39 -15.53 6.71
CA LYS A 51 -13.49 -16.15 5.99
C LYS A 51 -13.69 -17.60 6.43
N THR A 52 -12.59 -18.36 6.51
CA THR A 52 -12.63 -19.75 7.01
C THR A 52 -13.11 -19.79 8.46
N TYR A 53 -12.59 -18.94 9.35
CA TYR A 53 -13.00 -18.87 10.76
C TYR A 53 -14.50 -18.67 10.92
N PHE A 54 -15.11 -17.78 10.14
CA PHE A 54 -16.54 -17.51 10.23
C PHE A 54 -17.42 -18.65 9.70
N GLY A 55 -16.89 -19.50 8.82
CA GLY A 55 -17.55 -20.71 8.34
C GLY A 55 -17.48 -21.89 9.32
N LEU A 56 -16.70 -21.81 10.40
CA LEU A 56 -16.58 -22.90 11.39
C LEU A 56 -17.69 -22.85 12.44
N GLU A 57 -18.27 -24.01 12.74
CA GLU A 57 -19.25 -24.18 13.83
C GLU A 57 -18.60 -24.15 15.22
N ASP A 58 -17.48 -24.86 15.41
CA ASP A 58 -16.68 -24.88 16.65
C ASP A 58 -15.20 -24.55 16.34
N PRO A 59 -14.84 -23.26 16.24
CA PRO A 59 -13.45 -22.86 16.03
C PRO A 59 -12.54 -23.32 17.18
N PRO A 60 -11.32 -23.81 16.90
CA PRO A 60 -10.40 -24.30 17.93
C PRO A 60 -9.86 -23.21 18.87
N VAL A 61 -10.06 -21.94 18.52
CA VAL A 61 -9.51 -20.73 19.15
C VAL A 61 -10.53 -19.60 19.09
N LYS A 62 -10.41 -18.61 19.98
CA LYS A 62 -11.28 -17.42 19.98
C LYS A 62 -10.59 -16.26 19.27
N LEU A 63 -10.94 -15.98 18.01
CA LEU A 63 -10.48 -14.79 17.30
C LEU A 63 -11.11 -13.53 17.91
N VAL A 64 -10.29 -12.52 18.19
CA VAL A 64 -10.74 -11.22 18.72
C VAL A 64 -10.39 -10.04 17.82
N LYS A 65 -9.26 -10.09 17.12
CA LYS A 65 -8.84 -8.98 16.26
C LYS A 65 -7.92 -9.47 15.14
N ILE A 66 -8.03 -8.84 13.98
CA ILE A 66 -7.08 -8.98 12.88
C ILE A 66 -6.37 -7.64 12.65
N ALA A 67 -5.09 -7.67 12.31
CA ALA A 67 -4.34 -6.49 11.90
C ALA A 67 -3.57 -6.75 10.60
N ILE A 68 -3.76 -5.88 9.61
CA ILE A 68 -3.17 -6.01 8.28
C ILE A 68 -2.37 -4.74 7.99
N GLY A 69 -1.06 -4.88 7.83
CA GLY A 69 -0.14 -3.81 7.45
C GLY A 69 0.06 -3.78 5.95
N ASP A 70 -0.02 -2.61 5.33
CA ASP A 70 0.42 -2.39 3.94
C ASP A 70 -0.05 -3.53 3.03
N GLY A 71 -1.35 -3.85 3.13
CA GLY A 71 -1.90 -5.13 2.74
C GLY A 71 -2.55 -5.12 1.36
N THR A 72 -2.29 -6.14 0.55
CA THR A 72 -2.91 -6.33 -0.77
C THR A 72 -4.38 -6.76 -0.66
N LEU A 73 -5.25 -5.82 -0.28
CA LEU A 73 -6.68 -6.06 -0.10
C LEU A 73 -7.47 -5.96 -1.42
N GLY A 74 -6.97 -5.15 -2.36
CA GLY A 74 -7.52 -4.95 -3.70
C GLY A 74 -6.71 -5.65 -4.79
N SER A 75 -6.99 -5.35 -6.06
CA SER A 75 -6.12 -5.75 -7.17
C SER A 75 -4.92 -4.81 -7.27
N ASP A 76 -3.92 -5.23 -8.06
CA ASP A 76 -2.70 -4.47 -8.33
C ASP A 76 -3.02 -3.03 -8.80
N TRP A 77 -4.09 -2.85 -9.57
CA TRP A 77 -4.51 -1.50 -10.00
C TRP A 77 -4.94 -0.60 -8.85
N GLU A 78 -5.59 -1.14 -7.80
CA GLU A 78 -6.03 -0.33 -6.66
C GLU A 78 -4.92 -0.02 -5.66
N PHE A 79 -4.02 -0.96 -5.40
CA PHE A 79 -3.01 -0.79 -4.35
C PHE A 79 -1.68 -0.20 -4.84
N GLU A 80 -1.32 -0.42 -6.10
CA GLU A 80 -0.01 -0.03 -6.67
C GLU A 80 -0.17 1.14 -7.66
N VAL A 81 -1.03 0.98 -8.67
CA VAL A 81 -1.09 1.95 -9.78
C VAL A 81 -1.90 3.20 -9.46
N LEU A 82 -3.13 3.03 -8.97
CA LEU A 82 -4.02 4.17 -8.65
C LEU A 82 -3.36 5.19 -7.70
N PRO A 83 -2.63 4.77 -6.64
CA PRO A 83 -1.98 5.71 -5.72
C PRO A 83 -0.81 6.51 -6.29
N THR A 84 -0.33 6.22 -7.51
CA THR A 84 0.91 6.81 -8.07
C THR A 84 0.97 8.33 -7.93
N LEU A 85 -0.12 9.05 -8.28
CA LEU A 85 -0.13 10.51 -8.18
C LEU A 85 0.05 10.99 -6.74
N THR A 86 -0.61 10.33 -5.78
CA THR A 86 -0.46 10.63 -4.36
C THR A 86 0.93 10.25 -3.85
N VAL A 87 1.54 9.16 -4.33
CA VAL A 87 2.93 8.81 -4.02
C VAL A 87 3.88 9.92 -4.47
N ILE A 88 3.65 10.51 -5.66
CA ILE A 88 4.40 11.69 -6.15
C ILE A 88 4.16 12.91 -5.26
N GLU A 89 2.94 13.12 -4.76
CA GLU A 89 2.63 14.21 -3.82
C GLU A 89 3.31 14.01 -2.45
N THR A 90 3.42 12.77 -1.98
CA THR A 90 4.15 12.39 -0.76
C THR A 90 5.65 12.63 -0.93
N TYR A 91 6.21 12.21 -2.06
CA TYR A 91 7.63 12.31 -2.40
C TYR A 91 7.86 12.99 -3.76
N PRO A 92 7.67 14.31 -3.86
CA PRO A 92 7.87 15.07 -5.11
C PRO A 92 9.30 15.03 -5.64
N GLN A 93 10.27 14.63 -4.81
CA GLN A 93 11.64 14.29 -5.21
C GLN A 93 11.68 13.25 -6.34
N LEU A 94 10.71 12.34 -6.41
CA LEU A 94 10.59 11.31 -7.45
C LEU A 94 10.53 11.92 -8.84
N ILE A 95 9.87 13.06 -8.97
CA ILE A 95 9.81 13.82 -10.23
C ILE A 95 10.75 15.04 -10.27
N GLY A 96 11.60 15.19 -9.23
CA GLY A 96 12.48 16.33 -9.05
C GLY A 96 11.77 17.65 -8.81
N TYR A 97 10.58 17.63 -8.20
CA TYR A 97 9.70 18.78 -7.97
C TYR A 97 9.29 19.52 -9.26
N ASP A 98 9.21 18.84 -10.42
CA ASP A 98 8.87 19.47 -11.69
C ASP A 98 7.33 19.61 -11.88
N PRO A 99 6.78 20.84 -11.92
CA PRO A 99 5.34 21.05 -12.04
C PRO A 99 4.73 20.57 -13.37
N ASP A 100 5.52 20.50 -14.44
CA ASP A 100 5.02 20.06 -15.75
C ASP A 100 4.92 18.54 -15.81
N VAL A 101 5.87 17.84 -15.20
CA VAL A 101 5.84 16.39 -15.04
C VAL A 101 4.67 15.98 -14.14
N TYR A 102 4.46 16.71 -13.04
CA TYR A 102 3.29 16.49 -12.18
C TYR A 102 1.95 16.65 -12.93
N LYS A 103 1.80 17.74 -13.70
CA LYS A 103 0.58 17.96 -14.49
C LYS A 103 0.35 16.83 -15.49
N TYR A 104 1.43 16.31 -16.08
CA TYR A 104 1.37 15.16 -16.96
C TYR A 104 0.86 13.90 -16.24
N PHE A 105 1.47 13.51 -15.10
CA PHE A 105 0.99 12.36 -14.32
C PHE A 105 -0.46 12.53 -13.86
N ARG A 106 -0.85 13.74 -13.49
CA ARG A 106 -2.25 14.04 -13.15
C ARG A 106 -3.18 13.88 -14.34
N GLU A 107 -2.78 14.33 -15.52
CA GLU A 107 -3.57 14.14 -16.74
C GLU A 107 -3.69 12.66 -17.11
N GLN A 108 -2.60 11.89 -17.03
CA GLN A 108 -2.64 10.44 -17.28
C GLN A 108 -3.53 9.73 -16.26
N SER A 109 -3.42 10.09 -14.96
CA SER A 109 -4.30 9.59 -13.90
C SER A 109 -5.78 9.83 -14.21
N HIS A 110 -6.13 11.05 -14.64
CA HIS A 110 -7.49 11.39 -15.07
C HIS A 110 -7.94 10.58 -16.31
N LEU A 111 -7.09 10.46 -17.33
CA LEU A 111 -7.41 9.70 -18.55
C LEU A 111 -7.61 8.20 -18.28
N CYS A 112 -6.91 7.66 -17.28
CA CYS A 112 -7.01 6.29 -16.84
C CYS A 112 -8.13 6.06 -15.80
N GLY A 113 -8.79 7.13 -15.33
CA GLY A 113 -9.89 7.08 -14.36
C GLY A 113 -9.44 6.78 -12.93
N PHE A 114 -8.20 7.12 -12.59
CA PHE A 114 -7.63 6.96 -11.25
C PHE A 114 -7.89 8.16 -10.34
N ASP A 115 -8.46 9.26 -10.84
CA ASP A 115 -8.84 10.46 -10.10
C ASP A 115 -10.13 10.25 -9.28
N ILE A 116 -10.08 9.29 -8.37
CA ILE A 116 -11.22 8.87 -7.56
C ILE A 116 -11.43 9.83 -6.38
N ASN A 117 -12.61 10.44 -6.31
CA ASN A 117 -12.99 11.28 -5.17
C ASN A 117 -13.72 10.46 -4.10
N LEU A 118 -13.09 10.28 -2.94
CA LEU A 118 -13.68 9.58 -1.80
C LEU A 118 -14.63 10.50 -1.03
N THR A 119 -15.85 10.01 -0.75
CA THR A 119 -16.86 10.73 0.04
C THR A 119 -17.09 10.03 1.38
N TYR A 120 -17.47 10.80 2.40
CA TYR A 120 -17.58 10.34 3.78
C TYR A 120 -18.93 10.81 4.37
N PRO A 121 -19.92 9.93 4.56
CA PRO A 121 -19.95 8.52 4.15
C PRO A 121 -19.98 8.35 2.63
N GLN A 122 -19.55 7.18 2.17
CA GLN A 122 -19.57 6.86 0.75
C GLN A 122 -20.98 6.44 0.30
N HIS A 123 -21.35 6.85 -0.91
CA HIS A 123 -22.59 6.40 -1.56
C HIS A 123 -22.30 5.84 -2.95
N GLY A 124 -22.66 4.58 -3.17
CA GLY A 124 -22.56 3.93 -4.49
C GLY A 124 -21.25 3.19 -4.71
N HIS A 125 -21.12 2.57 -5.89
CA HIS A 125 -19.94 1.78 -6.23
C HIS A 125 -19.01 2.57 -7.13
N PHE A 126 -17.72 2.45 -6.85
CA PHE A 126 -16.71 2.88 -7.80
C PHE A 126 -16.69 1.92 -9.00
N PRO A 127 -16.43 2.46 -10.21
CA PRO A 127 -16.29 1.62 -11.39
C PRO A 127 -15.14 0.63 -11.17
N THR A 128 -15.30 -0.59 -11.67
CA THR A 128 -14.17 -1.51 -11.79
C THR A 128 -13.13 -0.87 -12.69
N LEU A 129 -11.90 -0.73 -12.19
CA LEU A 129 -10.78 -0.26 -12.99
C LEU A 129 -10.52 -1.30 -14.08
N ASN A 130 -10.62 -0.90 -15.34
CA ASN A 130 -10.22 -1.72 -16.48
C ASN A 130 -9.37 -0.88 -17.44
N PRO A 131 -8.20 -0.45 -16.95
CA PRO A 131 -7.42 0.57 -17.63
C PRO A 131 -6.74 0.03 -18.90
N GLN A 132 -6.31 0.94 -19.76
CA GLN A 132 -5.60 0.57 -20.99
C GLN A 132 -4.22 0.01 -20.63
N GLU A 133 -4.02 -1.28 -20.94
CA GLU A 133 -2.75 -1.96 -20.72
C GLU A 133 -1.62 -1.34 -21.57
N PRO A 134 -0.38 -1.30 -21.05
CA PRO A 134 0.78 -0.85 -21.79
C PRO A 134 1.07 -1.67 -23.05
N ASN A 135 1.69 -1.04 -24.05
CA ASN A 135 2.04 -1.68 -25.31
C ASN A 135 3.55 -1.87 -25.45
N PHE A 136 4.08 -2.90 -24.76
CA PHE A 136 5.51 -3.22 -24.75
C PHE A 136 6.00 -4.11 -25.91
N GLY A 137 5.18 -4.40 -26.94
CA GLY A 137 5.59 -5.28 -28.05
C GLY A 137 5.91 -6.73 -27.63
N ASP A 138 7.01 -7.34 -28.13
CA ASP A 138 7.45 -8.72 -27.78
C ASP A 138 7.74 -8.91 -26.27
N ASP A 139 7.92 -7.82 -25.52
CA ASP A 139 8.03 -7.86 -24.05
C ASP A 139 6.67 -8.10 -23.36
N ALA A 140 5.54 -7.91 -24.06
CA ALA A 140 4.21 -8.31 -23.60
C ALA A 140 4.05 -9.85 -23.51
N ALA A 141 4.72 -10.62 -24.38
CA ALA A 141 4.79 -12.08 -24.26
C ALA A 141 5.62 -12.52 -23.05
N LYS A 142 6.64 -11.73 -22.67
CA LYS A 142 7.38 -11.95 -21.42
C LYS A 142 6.54 -11.57 -20.19
N ARG A 143 5.79 -10.45 -20.21
CA ARG A 143 4.82 -10.05 -19.15
C ARG A 143 3.69 -11.07 -18.98
N ALA A 144 3.08 -11.53 -20.07
CA ALA A 144 2.08 -12.60 -20.07
C ALA A 144 2.65 -13.95 -19.60
N SER A 145 3.94 -14.22 -19.84
CA SER A 145 4.65 -15.37 -19.26
C SER A 145 5.07 -15.17 -17.78
N LYS A 146 4.94 -13.93 -17.28
CA LYS A 146 5.34 -13.44 -15.95
C LYS A 146 4.14 -13.05 -15.06
N LYS A 147 2.92 -13.49 -15.40
CA LYS A 147 1.93 -13.91 -14.37
C LYS A 147 2.48 -15.15 -13.63
N LYS A 148 3.67 -15.02 -13.04
CA LYS A 148 4.37 -16.06 -12.31
C LYS A 148 4.44 -15.64 -10.86
N SER A 149 3.62 -16.27 -10.03
CA SER A 149 3.43 -16.11 -8.57
C SER A 149 3.47 -14.69 -8.01
N PHE A 150 2.52 -14.35 -7.15
CA PHE A 150 2.56 -13.10 -6.37
C PHE A 150 3.90 -12.86 -5.65
N ASN A 151 4.61 -13.92 -5.22
CA ASN A 151 5.97 -13.81 -4.66
C ASN A 151 7.06 -13.49 -5.70
N GLU A 152 6.87 -13.88 -6.96
CA GLU A 152 7.69 -13.39 -8.04
C GLU A 152 7.24 -12.02 -8.48
N ALA A 153 5.99 -11.55 -8.29
CA ALA A 153 5.55 -10.16 -8.52
C ALA A 153 6.13 -9.18 -7.47
N PHE A 154 6.11 -9.52 -6.18
CA PHE A 154 6.84 -8.78 -5.13
C PHE A 154 8.36 -8.85 -5.29
N LYS A 155 8.88 -9.91 -5.93
CA LYS A 155 10.28 -9.99 -6.39
C LYS A 155 10.47 -9.51 -7.84
N LEU A 156 9.43 -9.14 -8.59
CA LEU A 156 9.49 -8.74 -10.01
C LEU A 156 9.26 -7.27 -10.19
N ASP A 157 8.57 -6.63 -9.26
CA ASP A 157 8.66 -5.20 -9.07
C ASP A 157 10.11 -4.84 -8.69
N SER A 158 10.81 -5.69 -7.93
CA SER A 158 12.27 -5.62 -7.78
C SER A 158 13.11 -6.25 -8.92
N HIS A 159 12.53 -7.03 -9.85
CA HIS A 159 13.28 -7.69 -10.96
C HIS A 159 13.02 -7.15 -12.38
N PHE A 160 12.02 -6.31 -12.68
CA PHE A 160 11.85 -5.77 -14.04
C PHE A 160 12.88 -4.69 -14.39
N THR A 161 13.51 -4.15 -13.36
CA THR A 161 14.77 -3.40 -13.34
C THR A 161 15.99 -4.24 -13.80
N ARG A 162 15.85 -5.56 -14.12
CA ARG A 162 17.05 -6.41 -14.38
C ARG A 162 17.45 -6.65 -15.83
N ASN A 163 16.56 -6.50 -16.83
CA ASN A 163 16.88 -6.93 -18.20
C ASN A 163 16.90 -5.82 -19.27
N ASN A 164 16.21 -4.68 -19.06
CA ASN A 164 16.27 -3.54 -19.99
C ASN A 164 17.11 -2.36 -19.47
N LEU A 165 17.53 -2.37 -18.20
CA LEU A 165 18.40 -1.34 -17.62
C LEU A 165 19.89 -1.68 -17.67
N LYS A 166 20.26 -2.85 -18.20
CA LYS A 166 21.67 -3.31 -18.36
C LYS A 166 22.53 -2.45 -19.30
N VAL A 167 22.04 -1.31 -19.78
CA VAL A 167 22.83 -0.39 -20.61
C VAL A 167 22.57 1.04 -20.17
N ARG A 168 23.29 1.50 -19.15
CA ARG A 168 23.84 2.87 -19.06
C ARG A 168 24.73 2.97 -17.81
N SER A 169 25.99 2.61 -17.98
CA SER A 169 27.05 3.04 -17.06
C SER A 169 26.99 4.56 -16.93
N LEU A 170 26.67 5.09 -15.75
CA LEU A 170 26.59 6.53 -15.53
C LEU A 170 27.49 6.95 -14.37
N GLU A 171 28.55 7.67 -14.74
CA GLU A 171 29.10 8.78 -13.97
C GLU A 171 28.12 9.98 -14.03
N PRO A 172 28.11 10.89 -13.02
CA PRO A 172 26.89 11.58 -12.59
C PRO A 172 26.59 12.92 -13.28
N GLY A 173 25.28 13.23 -13.42
CA GLY A 173 24.76 14.60 -13.49
C GLY A 173 24.33 15.07 -14.87
N SER A 174 25.27 15.44 -15.74
CA SER A 174 24.96 16.19 -16.98
C SER A 174 24.16 15.38 -18.00
N GLU A 175 24.47 14.09 -18.18
CA GLU A 175 23.75 13.23 -19.13
C GLU A 175 22.32 12.92 -18.68
N ARG A 176 22.10 12.70 -17.38
CA ARG A 176 20.74 12.50 -16.82
C ARG A 176 19.91 13.76 -16.99
N LEU A 177 20.48 14.93 -16.70
CA LEU A 177 19.83 16.22 -16.90
C LEU A 177 19.49 16.46 -18.39
N ALA A 178 20.41 16.16 -19.31
CA ALA A 178 20.15 16.30 -20.74
C ALA A 178 19.03 15.37 -21.25
N LYS A 179 18.99 14.12 -20.77
CA LYS A 179 17.93 13.16 -21.08
C LYS A 179 16.60 13.57 -20.46
N ARG A 180 16.60 14.09 -19.23
CA ARG A 180 15.41 14.66 -18.58
C ARG A 180 14.86 15.81 -19.40
N ASP A 181 15.71 16.73 -19.83
CA ASP A 181 15.28 17.88 -20.64
C ASP A 181 14.75 17.43 -22.03
N GLN A 182 15.25 16.31 -22.58
CA GLN A 182 14.70 15.70 -23.78
C GLN A 182 13.31 15.10 -23.54
N TRP A 183 13.18 14.26 -22.51
CA TRP A 183 11.91 13.65 -22.15
C TRP A 183 10.85 14.70 -21.82
N LYS A 184 11.24 15.78 -21.13
CA LYS A 184 10.37 16.94 -20.87
C LYS A 184 9.87 17.59 -22.16
N ARG A 185 10.73 17.75 -23.18
CA ARG A 185 10.30 18.25 -24.50
C ARG A 185 9.32 17.29 -25.15
N ASP A 186 9.54 15.98 -25.01
CA ASP A 186 8.65 14.97 -25.57
C ASP A 186 7.27 15.03 -24.91
N ILE A 187 7.17 15.21 -23.58
CA ILE A 187 5.89 15.40 -22.88
C ILE A 187 5.18 16.67 -23.30
N ILE A 188 5.88 17.81 -23.31
CA ILE A 188 5.27 19.09 -23.69
C ILE A 188 4.80 19.06 -25.15
N GLY A 189 5.46 18.27 -26.00
CA GLY A 189 5.10 18.08 -27.40
C GLY A 189 3.97 17.08 -27.66
N ARG A 190 3.51 16.33 -26.65
CA ARG A 190 2.45 15.33 -26.82
C ARG A 190 1.07 16.01 -26.99
N PRO A 191 0.17 15.42 -27.80
CA PRO A 191 -1.21 15.89 -27.87
C PRO A 191 -1.87 15.76 -26.49
N ASN A 192 -2.38 16.88 -25.97
CA ASN A 192 -3.16 16.90 -24.74
C ASN A 192 -4.38 15.97 -24.87
N GLY A 193 -4.71 15.24 -23.81
CA GLY A 193 -5.84 14.31 -23.77
C GLY A 193 -5.58 12.93 -24.38
N THR A 194 -4.32 12.51 -24.52
CA THR A 194 -3.96 11.16 -24.99
C THR A 194 -3.20 10.39 -23.92
N ILE A 195 -3.51 9.10 -23.79
CA ILE A 195 -2.79 8.17 -22.92
C ILE A 195 -1.41 7.87 -23.54
N ASP A 196 -0.38 7.76 -22.70
CA ASP A 196 0.96 7.37 -23.15
C ASP A 196 0.89 6.05 -23.96
N PRO A 197 1.36 6.02 -25.21
CA PRO A 197 1.22 4.84 -26.07
C PRO A 197 2.15 3.68 -25.66
N TYR A 198 3.18 3.93 -24.85
CA TYR A 198 4.11 2.94 -24.34
C TYR A 198 3.67 2.43 -22.96
N TYR A 199 3.52 3.33 -21.99
CA TYR A 199 3.14 3.01 -20.61
C TYR A 199 1.64 2.71 -20.44
N GLY A 200 0.78 3.14 -21.36
CA GLY A 200 -0.66 3.00 -21.19
C GLY A 200 -1.09 3.67 -19.89
N CYS A 201 -1.79 2.92 -19.04
CA CYS A 201 -2.18 3.36 -17.70
C CYS A 201 -1.29 2.83 -16.58
N ASP A 202 -0.13 2.27 -16.90
CA ASP A 202 0.84 1.79 -15.92
C ASP A 202 1.71 2.94 -15.41
N LEU A 203 1.08 3.84 -14.63
CA LEU A 203 1.72 5.06 -14.15
C LEU A 203 2.81 4.79 -13.12
N TYR A 204 2.72 3.66 -12.42
CA TYR A 204 3.66 3.28 -11.38
C TYR A 204 5.03 2.93 -11.98
N ASP A 205 5.06 2.07 -13.01
CA ASP A 205 6.27 1.79 -13.78
C ASP A 205 6.86 3.07 -14.41
N GLU A 206 5.99 3.94 -14.94
CA GLU A 206 6.43 5.22 -15.53
C GLU A 206 7.07 6.15 -14.47
N MET A 207 6.51 6.20 -13.26
CA MET A 207 7.05 6.98 -12.14
C MET A 207 8.42 6.45 -11.71
N ILE A 208 8.57 5.13 -11.55
CA ILE A 208 9.84 4.50 -11.15
C ILE A 208 10.90 4.72 -12.24
N ASP A 209 10.55 4.50 -13.51
CA ASP A 209 11.44 4.78 -14.64
C ASP A 209 11.90 6.24 -14.61
N TYR A 210 10.97 7.17 -14.34
CA TYR A 210 11.31 8.57 -14.26
C TYR A 210 12.27 8.88 -13.11
N ALA A 211 11.97 8.39 -11.91
CA ALA A 211 12.79 8.61 -10.72
C ALA A 211 14.23 8.09 -10.92
N VAL A 212 14.36 6.87 -11.45
CA VAL A 212 15.62 6.17 -11.65
C VAL A 212 16.46 6.76 -12.79
N ASN A 213 15.84 7.28 -13.85
CA ASN A 213 16.57 7.79 -15.01
C ASN A 213 16.78 9.32 -14.98
N PHE A 214 15.85 10.08 -14.40
CA PHE A 214 15.80 11.54 -14.57
C PHE A 214 15.82 12.35 -13.27
N SER A 215 15.55 11.74 -12.12
CA SER A 215 15.62 12.41 -10.80
C SER A 215 16.90 12.05 -10.04
N LEU A 216 17.08 12.55 -8.82
CA LEU A 216 18.18 12.17 -7.92
C LEU A 216 17.59 11.91 -6.53
N PRO A 217 18.17 11.01 -5.71
CA PRO A 217 19.43 10.29 -5.91
C PRO A 217 19.29 8.85 -6.43
N TRP A 218 18.08 8.34 -6.68
CA TRP A 218 17.84 6.95 -7.10
C TRP A 218 18.64 6.54 -8.35
N LYS A 219 19.11 5.28 -8.34
CA LYS A 219 19.90 4.65 -9.40
C LYS A 219 19.33 3.26 -9.66
N GLY A 220 19.43 2.79 -10.91
CA GLY A 220 18.88 1.50 -11.35
C GLY A 220 19.95 0.46 -11.69
N ASN A 221 21.14 0.57 -11.08
CA ASN A 221 22.34 -0.14 -11.54
C ASN A 221 22.69 -1.41 -10.74
N ASP A 222 22.01 -1.70 -9.64
CA ASP A 222 22.26 -2.96 -8.92
C ASP A 222 21.45 -4.10 -9.52
N GLU A 223 22.09 -5.25 -9.71
CA GLU A 223 21.46 -6.45 -10.22
C GLU A 223 20.44 -7.02 -9.23
N GLU A 224 20.40 -6.55 -7.98
CA GLU A 224 19.53 -7.09 -6.92
C GLU A 224 18.44 -6.13 -6.39
N ASN A 225 18.67 -4.80 -6.31
CA ASN A 225 17.84 -3.93 -5.45
C ASN A 225 17.26 -2.62 -6.05
N GLY A 226 17.54 -2.25 -7.31
CA GLY A 226 16.74 -1.22 -8.03
C GLY A 226 16.31 0.05 -7.26
N PHE A 227 15.10 0.53 -7.53
CA PHE A 227 14.40 1.53 -6.71
C PHE A 227 13.72 0.80 -5.55
N ASP A 228 13.92 1.25 -4.30
CA ASP A 228 13.25 0.63 -3.14
C ASP A 228 11.77 1.06 -3.10
N VAL A 229 10.91 0.16 -3.60
CA VAL A 229 9.46 0.32 -3.63
C VAL A 229 8.83 0.19 -2.24
N TYR A 230 9.53 -0.42 -1.30
CA TYR A 230 9.08 -0.62 0.07
C TYR A 230 9.37 0.58 0.96
N GLN A 231 10.35 1.41 0.61
CA GLN A 231 10.71 2.61 1.35
C GLN A 231 11.31 3.67 0.43
N ILE A 232 10.46 4.55 -0.10
CA ILE A 232 10.87 5.62 -1.04
C ILE A 232 12.12 6.42 -0.60
N PRO A 233 12.26 6.86 0.68
CA PRO A 233 13.42 7.64 1.07
C PRO A 233 14.73 6.84 1.20
N ASP A 234 14.68 5.51 1.05
CA ASP A 234 15.86 4.66 0.96
C ASP A 234 16.28 4.51 -0.51
N ALA A 235 17.36 5.19 -0.87
CA ALA A 235 18.02 5.05 -2.17
C ALA A 235 19.46 4.53 -1.99
N LEU A 236 19.70 3.71 -0.97
CA LEU A 236 20.97 3.06 -0.74
C LEU A 236 21.25 2.02 -1.84
N ASP A 237 22.49 1.99 -2.29
CA ASP A 237 22.97 1.16 -3.38
C ASP A 237 24.45 0.79 -3.12
N PRO A 238 24.75 -0.47 -2.76
CA PRO A 238 23.79 -1.52 -2.39
C PRO A 238 23.13 -1.25 -1.03
N GLU A 239 21.94 -1.80 -0.83
CA GLU A 239 21.24 -1.82 0.47
C GLU A 239 22.01 -2.60 1.55
N ALA A 240 21.61 -2.37 2.80
CA ALA A 240 22.12 -3.19 3.91
C ALA A 240 21.59 -4.64 3.77
N PRO A 241 22.48 -5.66 3.79
CA PRO A 241 22.07 -7.03 3.57
C PRO A 241 21.15 -7.53 4.71
N MET A 242 19.93 -7.94 4.34
CA MET A 242 18.94 -8.55 5.25
C MET A 242 18.87 -10.08 5.12
N ASP A 243 20.01 -10.75 4.97
CA ASP A 243 20.04 -12.20 4.78
C ASP A 243 20.09 -12.99 6.10
N ALA A 244 18.93 -13.49 6.52
CA ALA A 244 18.84 -14.39 7.67
C ALA A 244 19.32 -15.82 7.37
N SER A 245 19.63 -16.17 6.11
CA SER A 245 19.95 -17.54 5.71
C SER A 245 21.18 -18.08 6.41
N ILE A 246 22.19 -17.24 6.67
CA ILE A 246 23.41 -17.63 7.39
C ILE A 246 23.05 -18.13 8.80
N PHE A 247 22.20 -17.38 9.50
CA PHE A 247 21.77 -17.73 10.86
C PHE A 247 20.82 -18.93 10.88
N LEU A 248 19.82 -18.94 10.00
CA LEU A 248 18.76 -19.95 9.97
C LEU A 248 19.19 -21.30 9.39
N ASN A 249 20.26 -21.33 8.58
CA ASN A 249 20.85 -22.57 8.07
C ASN A 249 21.98 -23.13 8.94
N ASP A 250 22.43 -22.44 10.00
CA ASP A 250 23.40 -22.98 10.95
C ASP A 250 22.83 -24.22 11.67
N ASN A 251 23.61 -25.30 11.71
CA ASN A 251 23.15 -26.57 12.29
C ASN A 251 22.78 -26.46 13.78
N ARG A 252 23.42 -25.58 14.55
CA ARG A 252 23.08 -25.34 15.96
C ARG A 252 21.74 -24.63 16.05
N THR A 253 21.49 -23.62 15.21
CA THR A 253 20.19 -22.94 15.12
C THR A 253 19.09 -23.94 14.78
N ARG A 254 19.29 -24.75 13.72
CA ARG A 254 18.29 -25.75 13.29
C ARG A 254 18.00 -26.79 14.36
N ALA A 255 19.04 -27.27 15.04
CA ALA A 255 18.87 -28.20 16.16
C ALA A 255 18.08 -27.57 17.32
N ALA A 256 18.36 -26.29 17.64
CA ALA A 256 17.71 -25.57 18.73
C ALA A 256 16.21 -25.30 18.47
N ILE A 257 15.82 -25.01 17.23
CA ILE A 257 14.41 -24.77 16.85
C ILE A 257 13.70 -26.03 16.33
N HIS A 258 14.36 -27.19 16.42
CA HIS A 258 13.87 -28.47 15.89
C HIS A 258 13.49 -28.44 14.39
N ALA A 259 14.20 -27.62 13.59
CA ALA A 259 13.97 -27.54 12.16
C ALA A 259 14.63 -28.72 11.41
N PRO A 260 13.96 -29.27 10.38
CA PRO A 260 14.54 -30.34 9.57
C PRO A 260 15.77 -29.85 8.80
N THR A 261 16.73 -30.75 8.54
CA THR A 261 17.95 -30.47 7.74
C THR A 261 17.81 -30.81 6.25
N SER A 262 16.63 -31.26 5.83
CA SER A 262 16.39 -31.77 4.47
C SER A 262 16.34 -30.72 3.37
N LYS A 263 16.18 -29.43 3.70
CA LYS A 263 16.18 -28.30 2.76
C LYS A 263 16.71 -27.05 3.43
N ASN A 264 17.46 -26.22 2.74
CA ASN A 264 17.88 -24.93 3.29
C ASN A 264 16.68 -23.99 3.44
N TRP A 265 16.72 -23.16 4.48
CA TRP A 265 15.83 -22.02 4.63
C TRP A 265 16.05 -21.04 3.49
N ALA A 266 14.95 -20.46 3.01
CA ALA A 266 14.91 -19.40 2.04
C ALA A 266 13.86 -18.38 2.48
N GLN A 267 14.17 -17.08 2.35
CA GLN A 267 13.29 -15.99 2.77
C GLN A 267 11.96 -15.96 2.02
N GLY A 268 11.98 -16.28 0.72
CA GLY A 268 10.78 -16.33 -0.10
C GLY A 268 10.88 -17.41 -1.15
N ILE A 269 9.76 -18.07 -1.43
CA ILE A 269 9.67 -19.15 -2.41
C ILE A 269 8.62 -18.80 -3.47
N ASN A 270 8.87 -19.17 -4.73
CA ASN A 270 7.83 -19.13 -5.75
C ASN A 270 6.86 -20.27 -5.44
N TYR A 271 5.66 -19.93 -4.97
CA TYR A 271 4.69 -20.91 -4.46
C TYR A 271 3.81 -21.44 -5.60
N PRO A 272 3.83 -22.77 -5.88
CA PRO A 272 3.06 -23.35 -6.97
C PRO A 272 1.65 -23.74 -6.52
N PHE A 273 0.67 -22.88 -6.77
CA PHE A 273 -0.74 -23.26 -6.62
C PHE A 273 -1.10 -24.35 -7.64
N ASN A 274 -1.62 -25.48 -7.16
CA ASN A 274 -1.98 -26.63 -8.00
C ASN A 274 -0.86 -27.08 -8.98
N ASN A 275 0.40 -27.12 -8.52
CA ASN A 275 1.59 -27.41 -9.35
C ASN A 275 1.81 -26.45 -10.53
N SER A 276 1.13 -25.31 -10.52
CA SER A 276 1.23 -24.26 -11.53
C SER A 276 1.89 -23.04 -10.91
N PHE A 277 2.88 -22.48 -11.59
CA PHE A 277 3.49 -21.22 -11.22
C PHE A 277 2.78 -20.04 -11.91
N ARG A 278 1.46 -20.10 -12.11
CA ARG A 278 0.70 -19.09 -12.90
C ARG A 278 0.11 -17.94 -12.07
N GLY A 279 0.53 -17.79 -10.82
CA GLY A 279 -0.09 -16.83 -9.89
C GLY A 279 -1.02 -17.52 -8.90
N ASP A 280 -1.51 -16.73 -7.94
CA ASP A 280 -2.62 -17.13 -7.08
C ASP A 280 -3.91 -17.15 -7.92
N PRO A 281 -4.65 -18.27 -7.99
CA PRO A 281 -5.92 -18.35 -8.69
C PRO A 281 -7.11 -17.76 -7.90
N SER A 282 -6.89 -17.32 -6.67
CA SER A 282 -7.93 -16.88 -5.74
C SER A 282 -8.48 -15.51 -6.12
N VAL A 283 -9.74 -15.26 -5.75
CA VAL A 283 -10.34 -13.93 -5.92
C VAL A 283 -9.76 -12.94 -4.92
N GLU A 284 -9.64 -11.67 -5.31
CA GLU A 284 -9.09 -10.63 -4.45
C GLU A 284 -9.98 -10.42 -3.22
N PRO A 285 -9.41 -10.15 -2.03
CA PRO A 285 -10.17 -9.97 -0.78
C PRO A 285 -11.29 -8.94 -0.87
N MET A 286 -11.08 -7.84 -1.61
CA MET A 286 -12.08 -6.80 -1.84
C MET A 286 -13.42 -7.36 -2.35
N ALA A 287 -13.41 -8.50 -3.07
CA ALA A 287 -14.61 -9.10 -3.63
C ALA A 287 -15.56 -9.70 -2.57
N PHE A 288 -15.04 -10.05 -1.38
CA PHE A 288 -15.82 -10.64 -0.28
C PHE A 288 -15.63 -9.89 1.05
N LEU A 289 -14.99 -8.71 1.04
CA LEU A 289 -14.73 -7.90 2.23
C LEU A 289 -16.04 -7.48 2.93
N THR A 290 -17.15 -7.32 2.19
CA THR A 290 -18.50 -7.11 2.76
C THR A 290 -18.92 -8.17 3.74
N GLU A 291 -18.82 -9.43 3.32
CA GLU A 291 -19.25 -10.57 4.12
C GLU A 291 -18.33 -10.72 5.33
N LEU A 292 -17.03 -10.53 5.12
CA LEU A 292 -16.04 -10.54 6.18
C LEU A 292 -16.34 -9.45 7.23
N ALA A 293 -16.59 -8.21 6.79
CA ALA A 293 -16.89 -7.09 7.67
C ALA A 293 -18.18 -7.34 8.48
N THR A 294 -19.23 -7.83 7.81
CA THR A 294 -20.52 -8.15 8.44
C THR A 294 -20.35 -9.23 9.52
N ASN A 295 -19.65 -10.31 9.18
CA ASN A 295 -19.40 -11.41 10.12
C ASN A 295 -18.48 -10.98 11.26
N ALA A 296 -17.46 -10.15 11.00
CA ALA A 296 -16.59 -9.59 12.03
C ALA A 296 -17.38 -8.75 13.03
N SER A 297 -18.25 -7.85 12.56
CA SER A 297 -19.14 -7.08 13.43
C SER A 297 -20.08 -7.97 14.25
N HIS A 298 -20.72 -8.98 13.64
CA HIS A 298 -21.61 -9.91 14.34
C HIS A 298 -20.91 -10.75 15.41
N ARG A 299 -19.64 -11.09 15.19
CA ARG A 299 -18.82 -11.92 16.09
C ARG A 299 -17.96 -11.10 17.05
N GLY A 300 -18.04 -9.76 16.99
CA GLY A 300 -17.24 -8.86 17.82
C GLY A 300 -15.73 -8.92 17.53
N VAL A 301 -15.34 -9.27 16.30
CA VAL A 301 -13.94 -9.30 15.85
C VAL A 301 -13.56 -7.92 15.35
N GLY A 302 -12.51 -7.33 15.92
CA GLY A 302 -11.96 -6.05 15.47
C GLY A 302 -11.12 -6.19 14.21
N VAL A 303 -11.16 -5.19 13.34
CA VAL A 303 -10.33 -5.14 12.12
C VAL A 303 -9.45 -3.91 12.18
N VAL A 304 -8.14 -4.12 12.07
CA VAL A 304 -7.14 -3.05 12.03
C VAL A 304 -6.45 -3.08 10.68
N ILE A 305 -6.51 -1.99 9.95
CA ILE A 305 -5.70 -1.77 8.76
C ILE A 305 -4.70 -0.68 9.12
N TYR A 306 -3.41 -0.95 8.92
CA TYR A 306 -2.37 0.05 9.11
C TYR A 306 -1.49 0.13 7.87
N SER A 307 -0.91 1.29 7.65
CA SER A 307 -0.04 1.53 6.49
C SER A 307 1.13 2.43 6.85
N GLY A 308 2.28 2.15 6.27
CA GLY A 308 3.39 3.07 6.20
C GLY A 308 3.09 4.21 5.23
N ASN A 309 3.44 5.44 5.61
CA ASN A 309 3.30 6.60 4.74
C ASN A 309 4.28 6.61 3.55
N ASP A 310 5.39 5.88 3.68
CA ASP A 310 6.52 5.94 2.76
C ASP A 310 6.61 4.71 1.84
N ASP A 311 5.60 3.82 1.90
CA ASP A 311 5.43 2.68 0.98
C ASP A 311 4.86 3.16 -0.36
N SER A 312 5.55 2.86 -1.47
CA SER A 312 5.02 3.14 -2.81
C SER A 312 4.26 1.95 -3.40
N LEU A 313 4.61 0.72 -3.01
CA LEU A 313 4.07 -0.50 -3.60
C LEU A 313 2.65 -0.77 -3.13
N VAL A 314 2.42 -0.76 -1.82
CA VAL A 314 1.09 -0.96 -1.22
C VAL A 314 0.68 0.28 -0.44
N SER A 315 0.66 1.40 -1.18
CA SER A 315 0.41 2.73 -0.62
C SER A 315 -0.87 2.76 0.23
N HIS A 316 -0.82 3.52 1.32
CA HIS A 316 -1.94 3.72 2.24
C HIS A 316 -3.23 4.17 1.52
N ILE A 317 -3.12 4.89 0.40
CA ILE A 317 -4.26 5.31 -0.41
C ILE A 317 -5.00 4.11 -0.99
N GLY A 318 -4.29 3.06 -1.43
CA GLY A 318 -4.92 1.83 -1.90
C GLY A 318 -5.78 1.19 -0.80
N SER A 319 -5.26 1.16 0.44
CA SER A 319 -6.02 0.68 1.60
C SER A 319 -7.23 1.58 1.91
N GLU A 320 -7.08 2.90 1.87
CA GLU A 320 -8.18 3.85 2.06
C GLU A 320 -9.26 3.71 0.97
N VAL A 321 -8.85 3.56 -0.29
CA VAL A 321 -9.74 3.27 -1.40
C VAL A 321 -10.45 1.95 -1.14
N VAL A 322 -9.79 0.85 -0.83
CA VAL A 322 -10.49 -0.42 -0.56
C VAL A 322 -11.48 -0.30 0.61
N ILE A 323 -11.13 0.42 1.68
CA ILE A 323 -12.02 0.67 2.83
C ILE A 323 -13.23 1.55 2.44
N GLN A 324 -13.02 2.68 1.77
CA GLN A 324 -14.09 3.60 1.38
C GLN A 324 -14.90 3.10 0.18
N ALA A 325 -14.20 2.65 -0.84
CA ALA A 325 -14.71 2.27 -2.14
C ALA A 325 -15.41 0.95 -2.16
N CYS A 326 -14.98 0.01 -1.30
CA CYS A 326 -15.64 -1.24 -0.94
C CYS A 326 -16.74 -1.63 -1.94
N ILE A 327 -16.25 -2.05 -3.11
CA ILE A 327 -17.01 -2.24 -4.33
C ILE A 327 -17.99 -3.40 -4.08
N LYS A 328 -19.29 -3.20 -4.37
CA LYS A 328 -20.43 -4.10 -4.06
C LYS A 328 -21.06 -3.98 -2.65
N ASN A 329 -21.32 -2.76 -2.20
CA ASN A 329 -22.29 -2.47 -1.12
C ASN A 329 -21.80 -2.96 0.26
N THR A 330 -20.48 -2.97 0.48
CA THR A 330 -19.94 -3.25 1.80
C THR A 330 -20.39 -2.16 2.74
N THR A 331 -21.09 -2.58 3.79
CA THR A 331 -21.47 -1.68 4.86
C THR A 331 -20.77 -2.10 6.13
N PHE A 332 -20.10 -1.16 6.77
CA PHE A 332 -19.67 -1.30 8.14
C PHE A 332 -20.89 -0.98 8.99
N GLY A 333 -21.54 -2.00 9.57
CA GLY A 333 -22.74 -1.80 10.38
C GLY A 333 -23.87 -1.02 9.69
N GLY A 334 -24.07 -1.25 8.38
CA GLY A 334 -25.14 -0.61 7.59
C GLY A 334 -24.77 0.69 6.86
N ILE A 335 -23.55 1.23 7.03
CA ILE A 335 -23.05 2.40 6.30
C ILE A 335 -21.79 2.03 5.51
N GLN A 336 -21.72 2.44 4.23
CA GLN A 336 -20.55 2.21 3.38
C GLN A 336 -19.41 3.18 3.71
N GLY A 337 -18.18 2.66 3.79
CA GLY A 337 -17.00 3.49 4.10
C GLY A 337 -16.99 4.00 5.55
N PHE A 338 -16.05 4.89 5.86
CA PHE A 338 -16.07 5.66 7.10
C PHE A 338 -17.03 6.84 6.95
N THR A 339 -17.66 7.26 8.05
CA THR A 339 -18.56 8.43 8.00
C THR A 339 -17.81 9.75 8.08
N ARG A 340 -16.56 9.72 8.55
CA ARG A 340 -15.67 10.87 8.66
C ARG A 340 -14.34 10.51 8.04
N LYS A 341 -13.69 11.50 7.42
CA LYS A 341 -12.38 11.33 6.80
C LYS A 341 -11.30 11.17 7.89
N PRO A 342 -10.41 10.17 7.81
CA PRO A 342 -9.30 10.00 8.75
C PRO A 342 -8.48 11.29 8.87
N SER A 343 -8.40 11.82 10.09
CA SER A 343 -7.71 13.09 10.36
C SER A 343 -7.31 13.30 11.83
N THR A 344 -7.52 12.30 12.70
CA THR A 344 -7.16 12.41 14.10
C THR A 344 -5.68 12.08 14.28
N PRO A 345 -4.86 12.98 14.87
CA PRO A 345 -3.47 12.70 15.13
C PRO A 345 -3.30 11.68 16.27
N TRP A 346 -2.31 10.80 16.15
CA TRP A 346 -1.80 10.00 17.27
C TRP A 346 -0.30 10.22 17.45
N TYR A 347 0.19 9.88 18.66
CA TYR A 347 1.52 10.24 19.13
C TYR A 347 2.25 9.03 19.70
N GLY A 348 3.57 9.03 19.57
CA GLY A 348 4.44 8.08 20.24
C GLY A 348 4.57 8.34 21.74
N ASP A 349 5.25 7.44 22.45
CA ASP A 349 5.54 7.59 23.88
C ASP A 349 6.43 8.82 24.17
N ASP A 350 7.16 9.30 23.15
CA ASP A 350 7.96 10.52 23.17
C ASP A 350 7.13 11.81 22.98
N GLY A 351 5.82 11.69 22.73
CA GLY A 351 4.92 12.80 22.44
C GLY A 351 5.07 13.36 21.02
N VAL A 352 5.86 12.71 20.15
CA VAL A 352 6.04 13.13 18.75
C VAL A 352 4.89 12.59 17.91
N PHE A 353 4.41 13.41 16.98
CA PHE A 353 3.37 13.02 16.02
C PHE A 353 3.80 11.76 15.24
N ALA A 354 3.02 10.70 15.38
CA ALA A 354 3.31 9.38 14.83
C ALA A 354 2.46 9.06 13.59
N GLY A 355 1.37 9.78 13.38
CA GLY A 355 0.56 9.72 12.16
C GLY A 355 -0.93 9.96 12.42
N ILE A 356 -1.78 9.36 11.59
CA ILE A 356 -3.24 9.54 11.61
C ILE A 356 -3.89 8.25 12.10
N VAL A 357 -4.92 8.37 12.94
CA VAL A 357 -5.77 7.26 13.37
C VAL A 357 -7.22 7.59 13.08
N HIS A 358 -8.00 6.58 12.72
CA HIS A 358 -9.44 6.66 12.61
C HIS A 358 -10.06 5.36 13.11
N GLN A 359 -11.09 5.45 13.95
CA GLN A 359 -11.79 4.28 14.44
C GLN A 359 -13.30 4.45 14.29
N GLU A 360 -13.96 3.43 13.78
CA GLU A 360 -15.39 3.45 13.59
C GLU A 360 -15.95 2.03 13.46
N ARG A 361 -17.00 1.71 14.23
CA ARG A 361 -17.73 0.43 14.11
C ARG A 361 -16.82 -0.81 14.17
N ASN A 362 -15.87 -0.82 15.11
CA ASN A 362 -14.90 -1.90 15.33
C ASN A 362 -13.84 -2.06 14.22
N TRP A 363 -13.73 -1.07 13.34
CA TRP A 363 -12.64 -0.91 12.39
C TRP A 363 -11.70 0.20 12.85
N THR A 364 -10.41 -0.02 12.68
CA THR A 364 -9.35 0.93 13.00
C THR A 364 -8.46 1.08 11.77
N TYR A 365 -8.27 2.30 11.30
CA TYR A 365 -7.28 2.66 10.28
C TYR A 365 -6.17 3.48 10.93
N ILE A 366 -4.91 3.13 10.66
CA ILE A 366 -3.74 3.82 11.20
C ILE A 366 -2.73 4.07 10.09
N LEU A 367 -2.41 5.34 9.85
CA LEU A 367 -1.28 5.75 9.03
C LEU A 367 -0.09 6.02 9.94
N VAL A 368 1.08 5.46 9.61
CA VAL A 368 2.32 5.64 10.36
C VAL A 368 3.29 6.51 9.57
N LYS A 369 3.58 7.71 10.10
CA LYS A 369 4.51 8.65 9.49
C LYS A 369 5.93 8.08 9.51
N GLY A 370 6.67 8.26 8.42
CA GLY A 370 8.10 7.90 8.35
C GLY A 370 8.37 6.40 8.28
N ALA A 371 7.34 5.60 8.01
CA ALA A 371 7.42 4.15 7.88
C ALA A 371 7.06 3.76 6.45
N GLY A 372 7.78 2.79 5.89
CA GLY A 372 7.44 2.15 4.62
C GLY A 372 6.64 0.87 4.83
N HIS A 373 6.78 -0.05 3.88
CA HIS A 373 6.04 -1.31 3.82
C HIS A 373 6.18 -2.17 5.08
N LEU A 374 7.37 -2.16 5.69
CA LEU A 374 7.70 -2.96 6.88
C LEU A 374 7.65 -2.10 8.14
N VAL A 375 6.51 -1.49 8.44
CA VAL A 375 6.36 -0.51 9.55
C VAL A 375 7.17 -0.82 10.83
N PRO A 376 7.19 -2.06 11.38
CA PRO A 376 7.98 -2.38 12.57
C PRO A 376 9.50 -2.32 12.39
N GLN A 377 10.00 -2.50 11.17
CA GLN A 377 11.41 -2.36 10.82
C GLN A 377 11.83 -0.89 10.73
N GLN A 378 11.07 -0.05 10.01
CA GLN A 378 11.45 1.36 9.82
C GLN A 378 11.12 2.24 11.04
N GLN A 379 10.03 1.96 11.77
CA GLN A 379 9.60 2.75 12.93
C GLN A 379 9.26 1.85 14.13
N PRO A 380 10.24 1.14 14.72
CA PRO A 380 10.00 0.14 15.76
C PRO A 380 9.33 0.70 17.02
N GLU A 381 9.70 1.91 17.46
CA GLU A 381 9.12 2.54 18.65
C GLU A 381 7.65 2.89 18.42
N ARG A 382 7.32 3.46 17.25
CA ARG A 382 5.94 3.80 16.87
C ARG A 382 5.11 2.54 16.66
N ALA A 383 5.67 1.52 16.01
CA ALA A 383 5.03 0.24 15.82
C ALA A 383 4.72 -0.45 17.16
N PHE A 384 5.62 -0.35 18.14
CA PHE A 384 5.37 -0.87 19.48
C PHE A 384 4.21 -0.16 20.18
N VAL A 385 4.16 1.19 20.14
CA VAL A 385 3.02 1.96 20.66
C VAL A 385 1.73 1.56 19.95
N PHE A 386 1.75 1.48 18.62
CA PHE A 386 0.61 1.05 17.82
C PHE A 386 0.09 -0.33 18.26
N LEU A 387 0.99 -1.31 18.34
CA LEU A 387 0.67 -2.69 18.69
C LEU A 387 0.11 -2.79 20.12
N ARG A 388 0.71 -2.05 21.07
CA ARG A 388 0.29 -2.01 22.47
C ARG A 388 -1.08 -1.37 22.64
N GLU A 389 -1.31 -0.23 21.99
CA GLU A 389 -2.48 0.63 22.23
C GLU A 389 -3.70 0.25 21.39
N PHE A 390 -3.51 -0.02 20.10
CA PHE A 390 -4.61 -0.18 19.15
C PHE A 390 -4.84 -1.64 18.74
N VAL A 391 -3.79 -2.47 18.70
CA VAL A 391 -3.95 -3.90 18.38
C VAL A 391 -4.29 -4.70 19.63
N PHE A 392 -3.44 -4.72 20.65
CA PHE A 392 -3.72 -5.47 21.88
C PHE A 392 -4.48 -4.66 22.93
N GLY A 393 -4.42 -3.34 22.85
CA GLY A 393 -5.10 -2.42 23.75
C GLY A 393 -6.52 -2.07 23.33
N ASN A 394 -7.08 -1.11 24.06
CA ASN A 394 -8.42 -0.57 23.90
C ASN A 394 -8.40 0.96 23.77
N ASN A 395 -7.33 1.53 23.21
CA ASN A 395 -7.22 2.96 23.01
C ASN A 395 -8.29 3.45 22.02
N GLU A 396 -9.10 4.42 22.43
CA GLU A 396 -10.25 4.91 21.65
C GLU A 396 -9.91 6.16 20.81
N THR A 397 -8.65 6.57 20.74
CA THR A 397 -8.24 7.75 19.94
C THR A 397 -8.63 7.56 18.47
N GLY A 398 -9.31 8.55 17.87
CA GLY A 398 -9.87 8.47 16.52
C GLY A 398 -11.28 7.84 16.46
N LEU A 399 -11.85 7.39 17.59
CA LEU A 399 -13.19 6.78 17.60
C LEU A 399 -14.30 7.79 17.33
N VAL A 400 -15.05 7.54 16.26
CA VAL A 400 -16.29 8.25 15.95
C VAL A 400 -17.39 7.78 16.89
N THR A 401 -17.92 8.71 17.68
CA THR A 401 -18.99 8.47 18.66
C THR A 401 -20.18 9.38 18.37
N ASN A 402 -21.38 8.93 18.71
CA ASN A 402 -22.58 9.77 18.66
C ASN A 402 -23.09 9.98 20.09
N VAL A 403 -22.91 11.20 20.61
CA VAL A 403 -23.35 11.56 21.96
C VAL A 403 -24.50 12.56 21.82
N LYS A 404 -25.71 12.16 22.22
CA LYS A 404 -26.92 13.01 22.20
C LYS A 404 -27.20 13.62 20.81
N GLY A 405 -27.04 12.82 19.75
CA GLY A 405 -27.29 13.26 18.37
C GLY A 405 -26.15 14.08 17.75
N HIS A 406 -25.04 14.29 18.46
CA HIS A 406 -23.86 14.97 17.94
C HIS A 406 -22.74 13.95 17.69
N THR A 407 -22.25 13.91 16.45
CA THR A 407 -21.10 13.09 16.07
C THR A 407 -19.81 13.77 16.51
N THR A 408 -19.01 13.10 17.34
CA THR A 408 -17.73 13.57 17.87
C THR A 408 -16.65 12.52 17.68
N VAL A 409 -15.40 12.95 17.43
CA VAL A 409 -14.24 12.05 17.31
C VAL A 409 -13.34 12.21 18.53
N ILE A 410 -13.05 11.11 19.22
CA ILE A 410 -12.16 11.12 20.40
C ILE A 410 -10.73 11.49 19.96
N GLY A 411 -10.10 12.43 20.65
CA GLY A 411 -8.79 12.97 20.26
C GLY A 411 -8.86 14.16 19.29
N GLY A 412 -10.05 14.48 18.76
CA GLY A 412 -10.27 15.59 17.84
C GLY A 412 -9.89 15.27 16.39
N GLU A 413 -10.31 16.14 15.48
CA GLU A 413 -9.98 16.05 14.05
C GLU A 413 -9.11 17.27 13.68
N ASP A 414 -8.06 17.05 12.91
CA ASP A 414 -7.24 18.13 12.35
C ASP A 414 -7.58 18.34 10.87
N PRO A 415 -8.20 19.47 10.49
CA PRO A 415 -8.50 19.76 9.09
C PRO A 415 -7.27 19.76 8.16
N GLN A 416 -6.06 20.01 8.69
CA GLN A 416 -4.83 19.95 7.90
C GLN A 416 -4.46 18.51 7.53
N LEU A 417 -4.79 17.54 8.39
CA LEU A 417 -4.60 16.11 8.14
C LEU A 417 -5.74 15.52 7.31
N ALA A 418 -6.90 16.20 7.27
CA ALA A 418 -8.08 15.71 6.55
C ALA A 418 -7.99 15.88 5.04
N ASN A 419 -7.23 16.82 4.48
CA ASN A 419 -7.23 17.10 3.03
C ASN A 419 -5.86 17.07 2.38
N THR A 420 -4.82 16.74 3.12
CA THR A 420 -3.44 16.83 2.65
C THR A 420 -2.83 15.44 2.62
N VAL A 421 -2.18 15.11 1.50
CA VAL A 421 -1.22 14.01 1.46
C VAL A 421 -0.17 14.24 2.54
N LEU A 422 0.01 13.26 3.43
CA LEU A 422 0.98 13.39 4.51
C LEU A 422 2.38 13.33 3.90
N THR A 423 3.02 14.49 3.75
CA THR A 423 4.29 14.60 3.04
C THR A 423 5.38 13.76 3.69
N GLY A 424 6.16 13.11 2.82
CA GLY A 424 7.33 12.35 3.18
C GLY A 424 8.47 13.22 3.69
N GLN A 425 9.54 12.59 4.14
CA GLN A 425 10.72 13.34 4.56
C GLN A 425 11.43 13.99 3.37
N SER A 426 12.00 15.19 3.57
CA SER A 426 12.67 15.92 2.48
C SER A 426 14.00 15.28 2.06
N GLY A 427 14.71 14.66 3.01
CA GLY A 427 16.01 14.05 2.77
C GLY A 427 15.88 12.62 2.26
N ILE A 428 16.52 12.32 1.13
CA ILE A 428 16.61 10.97 0.58
C ILE A 428 17.98 10.38 0.92
N TYR A 429 18.01 9.18 1.47
CA TYR A 429 19.24 8.51 1.86
C TYR A 429 19.89 7.82 0.65
N TYR A 430 21.18 8.00 0.45
CA TYR A 430 21.90 7.39 -0.67
C TYR A 430 23.35 7.08 -0.30
N GLY A 431 24.04 6.29 -1.11
CA GLY A 431 25.35 5.73 -0.79
C GLY A 431 25.23 4.23 -0.56
N SER A 432 26.19 3.61 0.13
CA SER A 432 26.07 2.17 0.45
C SER A 432 25.44 2.00 1.82
N GLY A 433 24.88 0.82 2.12
CA GLY A 433 24.40 0.47 3.47
C GLY A 433 25.45 0.62 4.58
N THR A 434 26.75 0.76 4.25
CA THR A 434 27.83 1.02 5.21
C THR A 434 28.29 2.49 5.26
N THR A 435 27.90 3.32 4.29
CA THR A 435 28.25 4.74 4.20
C THR A 435 27.10 5.49 3.56
N GLN A 436 26.23 6.03 4.42
CA GLN A 436 25.00 6.73 4.07
C GLN A 436 25.21 8.24 4.05
N TYR A 437 24.64 8.87 3.03
CA TYR A 437 24.55 10.32 2.86
C TYR A 437 23.08 10.72 2.70
N THR A 438 22.77 11.99 2.92
CA THR A 438 21.43 12.54 2.68
C THR A 438 21.48 13.51 1.51
N TYR A 439 20.63 13.28 0.51
CA TYR A 439 20.38 14.19 -0.58
C TYR A 439 19.14 15.03 -0.28
N THR A 440 19.25 16.34 -0.37
CA THR A 440 18.13 17.26 -0.18
C THR A 440 18.11 18.25 -1.33
N TYR A 441 16.94 18.45 -1.95
CA TYR A 441 16.76 19.47 -2.97
C TYR A 441 16.91 20.89 -2.38
N PRO A 442 17.29 21.89 -3.20
CA PRO A 442 17.41 23.26 -2.73
C PRO A 442 16.10 23.77 -2.09
N THR A 443 16.19 24.47 -0.96
CA THR A 443 15.02 24.99 -0.24
C THR A 443 14.11 25.87 -1.12
N ALA A 444 14.70 26.61 -2.08
CA ALA A 444 13.93 27.40 -3.04
C ALA A 444 13.06 26.53 -3.97
N THR A 445 13.55 25.35 -4.36
CA THR A 445 12.80 24.37 -5.16
C THR A 445 11.63 23.81 -4.36
N ILE A 446 11.87 23.43 -3.10
CA ILE A 446 10.84 22.92 -2.19
C ILE A 446 9.75 23.98 -1.96
N ALA A 447 10.13 25.22 -1.64
CA ALA A 447 9.16 26.31 -1.42
C ALA A 447 8.36 26.66 -2.68
N ALA A 448 8.99 26.60 -3.87
CA ALA A 448 8.29 26.80 -5.13
C ALA A 448 7.25 25.70 -5.40
N TRP A 449 7.59 24.45 -5.07
CA TRP A 449 6.67 23.33 -5.16
C TRP A 449 5.50 23.45 -4.18
N GLU A 450 5.74 23.78 -2.92
CA GLU A 450 4.70 24.02 -1.91
C GLU A 450 3.70 25.09 -2.36
N THR A 451 4.21 26.16 -2.98
CA THR A 451 3.37 27.22 -3.56
C THR A 451 2.55 26.70 -4.75
N PHE A 452 3.17 25.90 -5.62
CA PHE A 452 2.51 25.31 -6.79
C PHE A 452 1.40 24.34 -6.40
N ILE A 453 1.68 23.40 -5.49
CA ILE A 453 0.73 22.35 -5.12
C ILE A 453 -0.48 22.93 -4.37
N ALA A 454 -0.27 23.93 -3.52
CA ALA A 454 -1.36 24.67 -2.86
C ALA A 454 -2.31 25.30 -3.89
N PHE A 455 -1.77 25.91 -4.96
CA PHE A 455 -2.60 26.46 -6.03
C PHE A 455 -3.28 25.38 -6.89
N ALA A 456 -2.57 24.30 -7.19
CA ALA A 456 -3.07 23.20 -8.01
C ALA A 456 -4.27 22.48 -7.35
N THR A 457 -4.23 22.33 -6.02
CA THR A 457 -5.30 21.76 -5.20
C THR A 457 -6.47 22.73 -4.97
N ASP A 458 -6.21 24.02 -4.77
CA ASP A 458 -7.27 25.05 -4.64
C ASP A 458 -8.09 25.22 -5.93
N THR A 459 -7.46 25.12 -7.10
CA THR A 459 -8.17 25.19 -8.39
C THR A 459 -9.09 23.98 -8.62
N GLU A 460 -8.83 22.84 -8.00
CA GLU A 460 -9.72 21.67 -8.00
C GLU A 460 -10.91 21.86 -7.06
N ASN A 461 -10.69 22.33 -5.83
CA ASN A 461 -11.78 22.69 -4.92
C ASN A 461 -12.72 23.74 -5.54
N GLY A 462 -12.18 24.71 -6.27
CA GLY A 462 -12.95 25.71 -7.02
C GLY A 462 -13.75 25.13 -8.20
N LYS A 463 -13.21 24.14 -8.92
CA LYS A 463 -13.92 23.45 -10.02
C LYS A 463 -14.99 22.48 -9.52
N VAL A 464 -14.76 21.77 -8.42
CA VAL A 464 -15.74 20.90 -7.75
C VAL A 464 -16.88 21.73 -7.17
N ALA A 465 -16.59 22.89 -6.56
CA ALA A 465 -17.62 23.82 -6.10
C ALA A 465 -18.47 24.37 -7.26
N ALA A 466 -17.84 24.67 -8.41
CA ALA A 466 -18.51 25.16 -9.61
C ALA A 466 -19.35 24.08 -10.31
N SER A 467 -18.90 22.81 -10.35
CA SER A 467 -19.66 21.70 -10.92
C SER A 467 -20.84 21.29 -10.04
N ALA A 468 -20.68 21.32 -8.72
CA ALA A 468 -21.77 21.08 -7.76
C ALA A 468 -22.85 22.17 -7.83
N THR A 469 -22.47 23.45 -8.01
CA THR A 469 -23.43 24.54 -8.24
C THR A 469 -24.11 24.43 -9.60
N ALA A 470 -23.40 24.02 -10.65
CA ALA A 470 -23.99 23.79 -11.97
C ALA A 470 -25.00 22.63 -11.96
N ALA A 471 -24.70 21.53 -11.27
CA ALA A 471 -25.62 20.40 -11.09
C ALA A 471 -26.86 20.78 -10.26
N GLN A 472 -26.70 21.60 -9.21
CA GLN A 472 -27.81 22.13 -8.43
C GLN A 472 -28.68 23.13 -9.20
N LEU A 473 -28.09 23.93 -10.11
CA LEU A 473 -28.85 24.80 -11.00
C LEU A 473 -29.64 24.00 -12.05
N ALA A 474 -29.04 22.95 -12.62
CA ALA A 474 -29.71 22.07 -13.59
C ALA A 474 -30.87 21.29 -12.97
N ALA A 475 -30.76 20.88 -11.69
CA ALA A 475 -31.85 20.23 -10.96
C ALA A 475 -33.01 21.20 -10.63
N ARG A 476 -32.76 22.51 -10.55
CA ARG A 476 -33.79 23.52 -10.29
C ARG A 476 -34.53 23.99 -11.55
N THR A 477 -33.95 23.80 -12.73
CA THR A 477 -34.61 24.09 -14.02
C THR A 477 -35.40 22.91 -14.60
N ALA A 478 -35.34 21.74 -13.95
CA ALA A 478 -36.08 20.52 -14.33
C ALA A 478 -37.34 20.25 -13.47
N LEU A 479 -37.82 21.24 -12.71
CA LEU A 479 -39.07 21.20 -11.95
C LEU A 479 -40.08 22.22 -12.47
#